data_AF-A0A7S3GSG9-F1
#
_entry.id   AF-A0A7S3GSG9-F1
#
_cell.length_a   1.000
_cell.length_b   1.000
_cell.length_c   1.000
_cell.angle_alpha   90.00
_cell.angle_beta   90.00
_cell.angle_gamma   90.00
#
_symmetry.space_group_name_H-M   'P 1'
#
loop_
_entity.id
_entity.type
_entity.pdbx_description
1 polymer ?
#
loop_
_entity_poly.entity_id
_entity_poly.type
_entity_poly.pdbx_seq_one_letter_code
_entity_poly.pdbx_strand_id
1 'polypeptide(L)'
;LFHLPTSAFMTISGSYSLNDKQSALLLSLLHQWGTVHVLSKGDIVLQPQQLADVMRCVVTCKALPAGAVAATNNGVLCHHDIATIWRMYQDSLRLQFLDLLHSCELAFPLYNA
;
A
#
# COMPACT_ATOMS: atom_id res chain seq x y z
N LEU A 1 12.94 -2.08 6.93
CA LEU A 1 11.54 -2.07 7.39
C LEU A 1 10.74 -1.20 6.43
N PHE A 2 9.82 -1.78 5.67
CA PHE A 2 9.07 -1.05 4.62
C PHE A 2 7.83 -0.34 5.19
N HIS A 3 7.11 -1.00 6.09
CA HIS A 3 5.92 -0.47 6.76
C HIS A 3 5.94 -0.81 8.25
N LEU A 4 5.11 -0.11 9.03
CA LEU A 4 4.79 -0.43 10.42
C LEU A 4 3.35 -0.05 10.75
N PRO A 5 2.69 -0.72 11.70
CA PRO A 5 1.34 -0.35 12.11
C PRO A 5 1.34 0.96 12.92
N THR A 6 0.26 1.75 12.83
CA THR A 6 0.12 3.00 13.62
C THR A 6 0.35 2.77 15.11
N SER A 7 -0.07 1.63 15.68
CA SER A 7 0.19 1.32 17.09
C SER A 7 1.69 1.27 17.43
N ALA A 8 2.53 0.75 16.53
CA ALA A 8 3.98 0.76 16.72
C ALA A 8 4.53 2.19 16.64
N PHE A 9 4.01 3.04 15.75
CA PHE A 9 4.38 4.45 15.69
C PHE A 9 4.05 5.18 17.00
N MET A 10 2.85 4.97 17.54
CA MET A 10 2.43 5.61 18.80
C MET A 10 3.30 5.18 19.98
N THR A 11 3.72 3.91 20.04
CA THR A 11 4.68 3.43 21.04
C THR A 11 6.04 4.13 20.89
N ILE A 12 6.54 4.27 19.65
CA ILE A 12 7.82 4.93 19.38
C ILE A 12 7.75 6.41 19.75
N SER A 13 6.71 7.13 19.32
CA SER A 13 6.55 8.56 19.63
C SER A 13 6.37 8.82 21.13
N GLY A 14 5.69 7.91 21.83
CA GLY A 14 5.58 7.93 23.30
C GLY A 14 6.94 7.86 24.01
N SER A 15 7.93 7.15 23.43
CA SER A 15 9.30 7.12 23.97
C SER A 15 10.01 8.48 23.87
N TYR A 16 9.54 9.37 22.99
CA TYR A 16 9.98 10.76 22.88
C TYR A 16 9.11 11.75 23.66
N SER A 17 8.31 11.26 24.63
CA SER A 17 7.42 12.09 25.47
C SER A 17 6.32 12.83 24.71
N LEU A 18 5.96 12.37 23.50
CA LEU A 18 4.79 12.86 22.80
C LEU A 18 3.54 12.16 23.31
N ASN A 19 2.49 12.93 23.62
CA ASN A 19 1.18 12.35 23.91
C ASN A 19 0.47 11.88 22.62
N ASP A 20 -0.67 11.20 22.76
CA ASP A 20 -1.39 10.63 21.62
C ASP A 20 -1.82 11.69 20.60
N LYS A 21 -2.27 12.86 21.05
CA LYS A 21 -2.69 13.96 20.16
C LYS A 21 -1.52 14.52 19.37
N GLN A 22 -0.38 14.72 20.04
CA GLN A 22 0.86 15.18 19.41
C GLN A 22 1.40 14.16 18.43
N SER A 23 1.34 12.87 18.78
CA SER A 23 1.76 11.76 17.91
C SER A 23 0.89 11.68 16.67
N ALA A 24 -0.44 11.77 16.81
CA ALA A 24 -1.37 11.79 15.68
C ALA A 24 -1.14 13.02 14.78
N LEU A 25 -0.92 14.19 15.36
CA LEU A 25 -0.60 15.41 14.61
C LEU A 25 0.72 15.26 13.84
N LEU A 26 1.77 14.74 14.49
CA LEU A 26 3.06 14.50 13.85
C LEU A 26 2.92 13.53 12.68
N LEU A 27 2.18 12.42 12.86
CA LEU A 27 1.92 11.47 11.78
C LEU A 27 1.19 12.13 10.61
N SER A 28 0.18 12.96 10.88
CA SER A 28 -0.53 13.72 9.86
C SER A 28 0.41 14.66 9.09
N LEU A 29 1.32 15.35 9.78
CA LEU A 29 2.30 16.24 9.14
C LEU A 29 3.29 15.44 8.27
N LEU A 30 3.85 14.35 8.79
CA LEU A 30 4.76 13.48 8.04
C LEU A 30 4.10 12.89 6.79
N HIS A 31 2.81 12.56 6.88
CA HIS A 31 2.02 12.12 5.75
C HIS A 31 1.83 13.21 4.70
N GLN A 32 1.42 14.41 5.14
CA GLN A 32 1.22 15.56 4.25
C GLN A 32 2.51 16.02 3.56
N TRP A 33 3.65 15.90 4.23
CA TRP A 33 4.97 16.18 3.65
C TRP A 33 5.47 15.08 2.72
N GLY A 34 4.76 13.95 2.60
CA GLY A 34 5.18 12.81 1.79
C GLY A 34 6.41 12.07 2.33
N THR A 35 6.77 12.30 3.60
CA THR A 35 7.86 11.56 4.26
C THR A 35 7.43 10.13 4.56
N VAL A 36 6.16 9.94 4.91
CA VAL A 36 5.51 8.64 5.07
C VAL A 36 4.17 8.62 4.35
N HIS A 37 3.59 7.45 4.15
CA HIS A 37 2.23 7.32 3.62
C HIS A 37 1.39 6.46 4.56
N VAL A 38 0.23 6.96 4.98
CA VAL A 38 -0.71 6.22 5.85
C VAL A 38 -1.75 5.54 4.97
N LEU A 39 -1.82 4.21 5.05
CA LEU A 39 -2.76 3.39 4.30
C LEU A 39 -4.14 3.35 4.97
N SER A 40 -5.15 2.86 4.23
CA SER A 40 -6.56 2.87 4.63
C SER A 40 -6.87 2.21 5.98
N LYS A 41 -6.05 1.24 6.44
CA LYS A 41 -6.22 0.55 7.73
C LYS A 41 -5.16 0.93 8.76
N GLY A 42 -4.43 2.01 8.54
CA GLY A 42 -3.46 2.55 9.50
C GLY A 42 -2.09 1.90 9.47
N ASP A 43 -1.75 1.11 8.45
CA ASP A 43 -0.35 0.78 8.16
C ASP A 43 0.37 2.04 7.63
N ILE A 44 1.57 2.29 8.13
CA ILE A 44 2.40 3.43 7.77
C ILE A 44 3.55 2.93 6.91
N VAL A 45 3.60 3.38 5.66
CA VAL A 45 4.72 3.11 4.75
C VAL A 45 5.82 4.15 4.98
N LEU A 46 7.01 3.68 5.35
CA LEU A 46 8.16 4.52 5.69
C LEU A 46 8.94 5.01 4.46
N GLN A 47 8.75 4.35 3.32
CA GLN A 47 9.45 4.66 2.07
C GLN A 47 8.44 4.84 0.94
N PRO A 48 7.72 5.97 0.88
CA PRO A 48 6.67 6.20 -0.12
C PRO A 48 7.15 6.09 -1.58
N GLN A 49 8.43 6.38 -1.85
CA GLN A 49 9.01 6.17 -3.18
C GLN A 49 8.96 4.69 -3.61
N GLN A 50 9.25 3.76 -2.70
CA GLN A 50 9.13 2.34 -2.98
C GLN A 50 7.67 1.91 -3.12
N LEU A 51 6.73 2.59 -2.48
CA LEU A 51 5.29 2.34 -2.68
C LEU A 51 4.88 2.60 -4.13
N ALA A 52 5.41 3.66 -4.75
CA ALA A 52 5.16 3.92 -6.17
C ALA A 52 5.67 2.77 -7.05
N ASP A 53 6.83 2.19 -6.75
CA ASP A 53 7.33 0.99 -7.44
C ASP A 53 6.43 -0.24 -7.22
N VAL A 54 5.93 -0.43 -6.00
CA VAL A 54 4.98 -1.51 -5.66
C VAL A 54 3.68 -1.37 -6.45
N MET A 55 3.17 -0.13 -6.62
CA MET A 55 2.00 0.15 -7.44
C MET A 55 2.28 -0.02 -8.93
N ARG A 56 3.47 0.41 -9.37
CA ARG A 56 3.92 0.25 -10.75
C ARG A 56 3.91 -1.21 -11.17
N CYS A 57 4.22 -2.16 -10.27
CA CYS A 57 4.16 -3.60 -10.56
C CYS A 57 2.81 -4.05 -11.12
N VAL A 58 1.69 -3.43 -10.75
CA VAL A 58 0.37 -3.77 -11.32
C VAL A 58 0.22 -3.25 -12.75
N VAL A 59 0.73 -2.03 -13.01
CA VAL A 59 0.60 -1.35 -14.30
C VAL A 59 1.61 -1.87 -15.33
N THR A 60 2.84 -2.14 -14.90
CA THR A 60 3.97 -2.51 -15.77
C THR A 60 4.30 -3.99 -15.71
N CYS A 61 3.40 -4.85 -15.22
CA CYS A 61 3.58 -6.30 -15.18
C CYS A 61 3.60 -6.90 -16.60
N LYS A 62 4.64 -6.59 -17.38
CA LYS A 62 5.00 -7.31 -18.61
C LYS A 62 5.92 -8.46 -18.20
N ALA A 63 5.48 -9.67 -18.50
CA ALA A 63 6.23 -10.92 -18.35
C ALA A 63 6.48 -11.38 -16.89
N LEU A 64 5.46 -12.03 -16.33
CA LEU A 64 5.79 -13.25 -15.58
C LEU A 64 6.27 -14.32 -16.60
N PRO A 65 7.13 -15.29 -16.21
CA PRO A 65 7.64 -16.31 -17.12
C PRO A 65 6.48 -17.02 -17.82
N ALA A 66 6.67 -17.42 -19.09
CA ALA A 66 5.65 -18.08 -19.91
C ALA A 66 4.93 -19.19 -19.12
N GLY A 67 3.68 -18.94 -18.74
CA GLY A 67 2.88 -19.82 -17.86
C GLY A 67 2.27 -19.11 -16.65
N ALA A 68 2.79 -17.95 -16.25
CA ALA A 68 2.16 -17.10 -15.25
C ALA A 68 1.39 -15.98 -15.97
N VAL A 69 0.08 -16.08 -15.85
CA VAL A 69 -0.96 -15.28 -16.49
C VAL A 69 -0.56 -13.81 -16.55
N ALA A 70 -0.77 -13.17 -17.71
CA ALA A 70 -0.66 -11.72 -17.86
C ALA A 70 -1.50 -11.06 -16.77
N ALA A 71 -0.86 -10.56 -15.71
CA ALA A 71 -1.52 -10.13 -14.48
C ALA A 71 -2.50 -8.97 -14.70
N THR A 72 -2.44 -8.35 -15.88
CA THR A 72 -3.49 -7.53 -16.46
C THR A 72 -3.86 -8.07 -17.83
N ASN A 73 -4.83 -8.98 -17.91
CA ASN A 73 -5.38 -9.46 -19.17
C ASN A 73 -6.09 -8.29 -19.85
N ASN A 74 -5.43 -7.61 -20.80
CA ASN A 74 -5.91 -6.35 -21.39
C ASN A 74 -6.28 -5.26 -20.35
N GLY A 75 -5.49 -5.12 -19.29
CA GLY A 75 -5.76 -4.10 -18.24
C GLY A 75 -6.70 -4.56 -17.13
N VAL A 76 -7.14 -5.82 -17.13
CA VAL A 76 -7.98 -6.39 -16.06
C VAL A 76 -7.12 -7.13 -15.05
N LEU A 77 -7.08 -6.62 -13.81
CA LEU A 77 -6.46 -7.29 -12.67
C LEU A 77 -7.47 -8.17 -11.93
N CYS A 78 -7.28 -9.49 -11.98
CA CYS A 78 -8.12 -10.42 -11.21
C CYS A 78 -7.65 -10.51 -9.76
N HIS A 79 -8.58 -10.53 -8.80
CA HIS A 79 -8.23 -10.57 -7.37
C HIS A 79 -7.43 -11.83 -6.96
N HIS A 80 -7.62 -12.95 -7.67
CA HIS A 80 -6.85 -14.18 -7.40
C HIS A 80 -5.37 -14.06 -7.79
N ASP A 81 -5.02 -13.16 -8.70
CA ASP A 81 -3.65 -12.94 -9.16
C ASP A 81 -2.86 -11.98 -8.25
N ILE A 82 -3.54 -11.23 -7.39
CA ILE A 82 -2.92 -10.25 -6.47
C ILE A 82 -1.89 -10.92 -5.56
N ALA A 83 -2.19 -12.13 -5.09
CA ALA A 83 -1.27 -12.90 -4.25
C ALA A 83 0.04 -13.23 -4.98
N THR A 84 0.02 -13.33 -6.31
CA THR A 84 1.20 -13.56 -7.15
C THR A 84 1.99 -12.27 -7.36
N ILE A 85 1.32 -11.16 -7.69
CA ILE A 85 1.95 -9.85 -7.96
C ILE A 85 2.63 -9.30 -6.70
N TRP A 86 1.92 -9.34 -5.57
CA TRP A 86 2.39 -8.82 -4.30
C TRP A 86 2.71 -9.94 -3.30
N ARG A 87 3.32 -11.02 -3.81
CA ARG A 87 3.67 -12.22 -3.02
C ARG A 87 4.47 -11.94 -1.75
N MET A 88 5.29 -10.89 -1.74
CA MET A 88 6.15 -10.52 -0.61
C MET A 88 5.39 -9.84 0.54
N TYR A 89 4.14 -9.45 0.32
CA TYR A 89 3.31 -8.75 1.30
C TYR A 89 2.20 -9.66 1.81
N GLN A 90 1.75 -9.44 3.03
CA GLN A 90 0.61 -10.16 3.63
C GLN A 90 -0.74 -9.67 3.08
N ASP A 91 -1.78 -10.50 3.15
CA ASP A 91 -3.10 -10.20 2.57
C ASP A 91 -3.71 -8.88 3.07
N SER A 92 -3.56 -8.57 4.37
CA SER A 92 -4.04 -7.32 4.94
C SER A 92 -3.43 -6.08 4.28
N LEU A 93 -2.16 -6.17 3.86
CA LEU A 93 -1.44 -5.09 3.21
C LEU A 93 -1.74 -5.04 1.71
N ARG A 94 -1.90 -6.21 1.06
CA ARG A 94 -2.34 -6.30 -0.34
C ARG A 94 -3.70 -5.62 -0.56
N LEU A 95 -4.65 -5.83 0.35
CA LEU A 95 -5.96 -5.17 0.31
C LEU A 95 -5.85 -3.65 0.45
N GLN A 96 -4.97 -3.17 1.33
CA GLN A 96 -4.73 -1.73 1.47
C GLN A 96 -4.07 -1.11 0.22
N PHE A 97 -3.23 -1.87 -0.50
CA PHE A 97 -2.70 -1.41 -1.78
C PHE A 97 -3.78 -1.32 -2.86
N LEU A 98 -4.75 -2.25 -2.89
CA LEU A 98 -5.92 -2.12 -3.77
C LEU A 98 -6.74 -0.88 -3.44
N ASP A 99 -7.03 -0.66 -2.15
CA ASP A 99 -7.75 0.55 -1.71
C ASP A 99 -7.03 1.81 -2.17
N LEU A 100 -5.69 1.82 -2.12
CA LEU A 100 -4.87 2.93 -2.58
C LEU A 100 -4.87 3.09 -4.11
N LEU A 101 -4.91 2.00 -4.88
CA LEU A 101 -5.10 2.10 -6.34
C LEU A 101 -6.45 2.74 -6.68
N HIS A 102 -7.52 2.39 -5.95
CA HIS A 102 -8.83 2.99 -6.14
C HIS A 102 -8.86 4.46 -5.72
N SER A 103 -8.27 4.81 -4.57
CA SER A 103 -8.28 6.20 -4.07
C SER A 103 -7.43 7.15 -4.92
N CYS A 104 -6.40 6.64 -5.57
CA CYS A 104 -5.60 7.39 -6.56
C CYS A 104 -6.17 7.32 -7.99
N GLU A 105 -7.35 6.73 -8.19
CA GLU A 105 -7.99 6.57 -9.50
C GLU A 105 -7.12 5.83 -10.54
N LEU A 106 -6.23 4.95 -10.07
CA LEU A 106 -5.33 4.15 -10.90
C LEU A 106 -5.97 2.83 -11.34
N ALA A 107 -7.03 2.40 -10.64
CA ALA A 107 -7.83 1.23 -10.99
C ALA A 107 -9.29 1.46 -10.60
N PHE A 108 -10.20 0.74 -11.26
CA PHE A 108 -11.64 0.80 -10.97
C PHE A 108 -12.18 -0.62 -10.73
N PRO A 109 -13.01 -0.82 -9.70
CA PRO A 109 -13.61 -2.12 -9.45
C PRO A 109 -14.58 -2.46 -10.59
N LEU A 110 -14.39 -3.64 -11.17
CA LEU A 110 -15.33 -4.22 -12.12
C LEU A 110 -16.28 -5.14 -11.37
N TYR A 111 -17.57 -4.88 -11.52
CA TYR A 111 -18.61 -5.77 -11.04
C TYR A 111 -19.17 -6.52 -12.24
N ASN A 112 -19.31 -7.84 -12.13
CA ASN A 112 -20.07 -8.58 -13.14
C ASN A 112 -21.50 -8.01 -13.15
N ALA A 113 -21.97 -7.64 -14.34
CA ALA A 113 -23.36 -7.24 -14.57
C ALA A 113 -24.31 -8.44 -14.42
#